data_AF-A0A9D7H9U0-F1
#
_entry.id   AF-A0A9D7H9U0-F1
#
_cell.length_a   1.000
_cell.length_b   1.000
_cell.length_c   1.000
_cell.angle_alpha   90.00
_cell.angle_beta   90.00
_cell.angle_gamma   90.00
#
_symmetry.space_group_name_H-M   'P 1'
#
loop_
_entity.id
_entity.type
_entity.pdbx_description
1 polymer ?
#
loop_
_entity_poly.entity_id
_entity_poly.type
_entity_poly.pdbx_seq_one_letter_code
_entity_poly.pdbx_strand_id
1 'polypeptide(L)'
;MKRLVQPAELAKASHMRPGDPRISLLTEVSGLKRLERFYNEIQHLHDLEFTAAVFKNLELDIEVADEDVERIPKEGGLVFVANHPYGAIDGLALVHVLCRVRPDLKVMANFLLQQLEPLRDRFIGVNPFEQFGSLSSFQGMRHALAHVKEGTPSPYFLPVR
;
A
#
# COMPACT_ATOMS: atom_id res chain seq x y z
N MET A 1 12.50 10.51 -15.04
CA MET A 1 11.27 10.80 -14.28
C MET A 1 10.40 9.56 -14.33
N LYS A 2 10.24 8.87 -13.20
CA LYS A 2 9.46 7.64 -13.12
C LYS A 2 7.97 8.00 -13.10
N ARG A 3 7.16 7.31 -13.89
CA ARG A 3 5.71 7.44 -13.89
C ARG A 3 5.11 6.35 -13.01
N LEU A 4 4.24 6.76 -12.10
CA LEU A 4 3.53 5.83 -11.20
C LEU A 4 2.34 5.17 -11.91
N VAL A 5 1.70 5.89 -12.83
CA VAL A 5 0.55 5.39 -13.60
C VAL A 5 0.81 5.59 -15.09
N GLN A 6 0.77 4.51 -15.86
CA GLN A 6 0.97 4.62 -17.30
C GLN A 6 -0.27 5.19 -17.99
N PRO A 7 -0.12 6.02 -19.04
CA PRO A 7 -1.27 6.55 -19.78
C PRO A 7 -2.19 5.46 -20.35
N ALA A 8 -1.62 4.30 -20.72
CA ALA A 8 -2.38 3.15 -21.17
C ALA A 8 -3.22 2.50 -20.04
N GLU A 9 -2.71 2.47 -18.82
CA GLU A 9 -3.46 1.99 -17.65
C GLU A 9 -4.56 2.96 -17.25
N LEU A 10 -4.28 4.26 -17.29
CA LEU A 10 -5.29 5.29 -17.08
C LEU A 10 -6.39 5.22 -18.15
N ALA A 11 -6.02 5.03 -19.41
CA ALA A 11 -6.98 4.81 -20.50
C ALA A 11 -7.89 3.60 -20.23
N LYS A 12 -7.29 2.48 -19.83
CA LYS A 12 -8.03 1.25 -19.49
C LYS A 12 -8.97 1.45 -18.29
N ALA A 13 -8.50 2.12 -17.24
CA ALA A 13 -9.29 2.41 -16.04
C ALA A 13 -10.45 3.38 -16.31
N SER A 14 -10.29 4.30 -17.25
CA SER A 14 -11.32 5.27 -17.65
C SER A 14 -12.17 4.82 -18.84
N HIS A 15 -12.04 3.57 -19.31
CA HIS A 15 -12.70 3.05 -20.51
C HIS A 15 -12.46 3.90 -21.79
N MET A 16 -11.30 4.56 -21.86
CA MET A 16 -10.87 5.41 -22.96
C MET A 16 -9.85 4.70 -23.87
N ARG A 17 -9.71 5.18 -25.12
CA ARG A 17 -8.72 4.66 -26.05
C ARG A 17 -7.33 5.23 -25.73
N PRO A 18 -6.25 4.43 -25.84
CA PRO A 18 -4.88 4.96 -25.75
C PRO A 18 -4.66 6.09 -26.76
N GLY A 19 -4.19 7.25 -26.30
CA GLY A 19 -3.96 8.43 -27.13
C GLY A 19 -5.15 9.40 -27.24
N ASP A 20 -6.26 9.15 -26.55
CA ASP A 20 -7.37 10.11 -26.45
C ASP A 20 -6.91 11.41 -25.75
N PRO A 21 -7.13 12.60 -26.33
CA PRO A 21 -6.71 13.87 -25.74
C PRO A 21 -7.32 14.12 -24.34
N ARG A 22 -8.47 13.51 -24.03
CA ARG A 22 -9.10 13.58 -22.71
C ARG A 22 -8.27 12.91 -21.61
N ILE A 23 -7.39 11.97 -21.94
CA ILE A 23 -6.45 11.36 -20.99
C ILE A 23 -5.44 12.39 -20.50
N SER A 24 -4.97 13.26 -21.38
CA SER A 24 -4.04 14.34 -20.99
C SER A 24 -4.72 15.32 -20.06
N LEU A 25 -5.97 15.69 -20.36
CA LEU A 25 -6.78 16.51 -19.47
C LEU A 25 -6.96 15.82 -18.12
N LEU A 26 -7.44 14.57 -18.10
CA LEU A 26 -7.64 13.77 -16.89
C LEU A 26 -6.38 13.70 -16.03
N THR A 27 -5.21 13.50 -16.65
CA THR A 27 -3.91 13.47 -15.96
C THR A 27 -3.57 14.82 -15.30
N GLU A 28 -3.96 15.93 -15.93
CA GLU A 28 -3.78 17.28 -15.38
C GLU A 28 -4.71 17.54 -14.19
N VAL A 29 -6.03 17.30 -14.37
CA VAL A 29 -7.04 17.63 -13.35
C VAL A 29 -7.03 16.66 -12.17
N SER A 30 -6.63 15.40 -12.37
CA SER A 30 -6.50 14.42 -11.28
C SER A 30 -5.32 14.70 -10.34
N GLY A 31 -4.42 15.62 -10.71
CA GLY A 31 -3.22 15.89 -9.92
C GLY A 31 -2.15 14.80 -10.03
N LEU A 32 -2.29 13.82 -10.93
CA LEU A 32 -1.30 12.75 -11.14
C LEU A 32 0.11 13.31 -11.42
N LYS A 33 0.21 14.39 -12.20
CA LYS A 33 1.51 15.07 -12.42
C LYS A 33 2.13 15.61 -11.13
N ARG A 34 1.30 16.13 -10.20
CA ARG A 34 1.78 16.62 -8.89
C ARG A 34 2.26 15.46 -8.04
N LEU A 35 1.51 14.35 -8.02
CA LEU A 35 1.90 13.13 -7.32
C LEU A 35 3.20 12.54 -7.88
N GLU A 36 3.36 12.48 -9.20
CA GLU A 36 4.58 11.98 -9.84
C GLU A 36 5.80 12.84 -9.51
N ARG A 37 5.67 14.17 -9.53
CA ARG A 37 6.78 15.06 -9.13
C ARG A 37 7.19 14.80 -7.69
N PHE A 38 6.21 14.81 -6.78
CA PHE A 38 6.45 14.54 -5.37
C PHE A 38 7.10 13.17 -5.14
N TYR A 39 6.58 12.11 -5.77
CA TYR A 39 7.19 10.78 -5.69
C TYR A 39 8.64 10.78 -6.18
N ASN A 40 8.93 11.45 -7.31
CA ASN A 40 10.29 11.51 -7.83
C ASN A 40 11.26 12.24 -6.89
N GLU A 41 10.77 13.19 -6.09
CA GLU A 41 11.54 13.87 -5.05
C GLU A 41 11.84 12.94 -3.88
N ILE A 42 10.88 12.11 -3.45
CA ILE A 42 11.02 11.29 -2.22
C ILE A 42 11.43 9.83 -2.47
N GLN A 43 11.52 9.36 -3.73
CA GLN A 43 11.79 7.95 -4.05
C GLN A 43 13.15 7.41 -3.56
N HIS A 44 14.05 8.31 -3.15
CA HIS A 44 15.35 7.95 -2.57
C HIS A 44 15.28 7.62 -1.07
N LEU A 45 14.15 7.94 -0.42
CA LEU A 45 13.88 7.58 0.96
C LEU A 45 13.41 6.13 1.05
N HIS A 46 13.54 5.54 2.23
CA HIS A 46 13.16 4.14 2.48
C HIS A 46 12.26 4.01 3.70
N ASP A 47 11.35 3.02 3.67
CA ASP A 47 10.53 2.60 4.81
C ASP A 47 9.85 3.75 5.57
N LEU A 48 10.26 3.99 6.82
CA LEU A 48 9.69 4.99 7.71
C LEU A 48 9.93 6.42 7.22
N GLU A 49 11.08 6.69 6.61
CA GLU A 49 11.38 8.03 6.09
C GLU A 49 10.50 8.36 4.90
N PHE A 50 10.28 7.37 4.02
CA PHE A 50 9.38 7.52 2.87
C PHE A 50 7.94 7.78 3.34
N THR A 51 7.42 6.95 4.25
CA THR A 51 6.05 7.13 4.76
C THR A 51 5.88 8.44 5.50
N ALA A 52 6.85 8.85 6.33
CA ALA A 52 6.84 10.14 7.01
C ALA A 52 6.80 11.32 6.03
N ALA A 53 7.58 11.27 4.95
CA ALA A 53 7.56 12.30 3.91
C ALA A 53 6.19 12.38 3.22
N VAL A 54 5.56 11.23 2.95
CA VAL A 54 4.20 11.17 2.37
C VAL A 54 3.19 11.83 3.29
N PHE A 55 3.13 11.44 4.57
CA PHE A 55 2.18 12.02 5.53
C PHE A 55 2.38 13.52 5.73
N LYS A 56 3.64 13.96 5.80
CA LYS A 56 3.98 15.38 5.88
C LYS A 56 3.48 16.17 4.67
N ASN A 57 3.64 15.66 3.45
CA ASN A 57 3.17 16.34 2.23
C ASN A 57 1.64 16.33 2.09
N LEU A 58 0.98 15.31 2.65
CA LEU A 58 -0.48 15.24 2.69
C LEU A 58 -1.09 16.04 3.84
N GLU A 59 -0.26 16.62 4.73
CA GLU A 59 -0.70 17.31 5.95
C GLU A 59 -1.61 16.41 6.81
N LEU A 60 -1.21 15.14 6.92
CA LEU A 60 -1.93 14.12 7.68
C LEU A 60 -1.11 13.74 8.92
N ASP A 61 -1.78 13.79 10.07
CA ASP A 61 -1.25 13.30 11.33
C ASP A 61 -1.81 11.91 11.63
N ILE A 62 -0.93 11.01 12.08
CA ILE A 62 -1.32 9.67 12.54
C ILE A 62 -1.22 9.65 14.06
N GLU A 63 -2.37 9.49 14.71
CA GLU A 63 -2.45 9.34 16.15
C GLU A 63 -2.72 7.88 16.50
N VAL A 64 -1.85 7.30 17.32
CA VAL A 64 -2.02 5.98 17.91
C VAL A 64 -1.63 6.08 19.38
N ALA A 65 -2.44 5.52 20.27
CA ALA A 65 -2.12 5.46 21.69
C ALA A 65 -0.87 4.60 21.91
N ASP A 66 0.08 5.10 22.72
CA ASP A 66 1.33 4.39 23.01
C ASP A 66 1.03 3.02 23.66
N GLU A 67 -0.01 2.93 24.49
CA GLU A 67 -0.43 1.68 25.12
C GLU A 67 -0.87 0.62 24.10
N ASP A 68 -1.44 1.04 22.96
CA ASP A 68 -1.84 0.11 21.90
C ASP A 68 -0.65 -0.36 21.07
N VAL A 69 0.35 0.50 20.87
CA VAL A 69 1.61 0.12 20.23
C VAL A 69 2.38 -0.87 21.10
N GLU A 70 2.41 -0.68 22.42
CA GLU A 70 3.08 -1.57 23.36
C GLU A 70 2.46 -2.97 23.44
N ARG A 71 1.15 -3.08 23.17
CA ARG A 71 0.44 -4.38 23.12
C ARG A 71 0.82 -5.24 21.92
N ILE A 72 1.50 -4.69 20.92
CA ILE A 72 1.89 -5.41 19.71
C ILE A 72 2.96 -6.46 20.07
N PRO A 73 2.72 -7.75 19.81
CA PRO A 73 3.74 -8.79 20.03
C PRO A 73 4.99 -8.49 19.21
N LYS A 74 6.15 -8.41 19.90
CA LYS A 74 7.45 -8.13 19.27
C LYS A 74 7.98 -9.30 18.43
N GLU A 75 7.55 -10.51 18.76
CA GLU A 75 7.98 -11.74 18.10
C GLU A 75 6.78 -12.65 17.83
N GLY A 76 6.95 -13.60 16.91
CA GLY A 76 5.90 -14.52 16.52
C GLY A 76 4.91 -13.92 15.52
N GLY A 77 4.05 -14.80 15.00
CA GLY A 77 3.09 -14.49 13.95
C GLY A 77 2.00 -13.54 14.45
N LEU A 78 1.67 -12.55 13.63
CA LEU A 78 0.74 -11.49 14.00
C LEU A 78 -0.14 -11.15 12.81
N VAL A 79 -1.45 -11.04 13.04
CA VAL A 79 -2.41 -10.61 12.03
C VAL A 79 -3.05 -9.31 12.49
N PHE A 80 -2.85 -8.25 11.71
CA PHE A 80 -3.57 -7.00 11.90
C PHE A 80 -4.86 -7.04 11.10
N VAL A 81 -5.97 -6.67 11.71
CA VAL A 81 -7.26 -6.57 11.03
C VAL A 81 -7.72 -5.12 11.11
N ALA A 82 -7.82 -4.46 9.96
CA ALA A 82 -8.26 -3.07 9.88
C ALA A 82 -9.36 -2.90 8.83
N ASN A 83 -10.23 -1.92 9.07
CA ASN A 83 -11.07 -1.36 8.03
C ASN A 83 -10.19 -0.61 7.00
N HIS A 84 -10.71 -0.42 5.79
CA HIS A 84 -9.99 0.25 4.71
C HIS A 84 -10.82 1.30 3.96
N PRO A 85 -11.39 2.30 4.66
CA PRO A 85 -12.26 3.29 4.04
C PRO A 85 -11.53 4.24 3.07
N TYR A 86 -10.23 4.50 3.29
CA TYR A 86 -9.46 5.46 2.50
C TYR A 86 -8.48 4.81 1.51
N GLY A 87 -8.50 3.48 1.42
CA GLY A 87 -7.63 2.76 0.48
C GLY A 87 -6.16 2.96 0.83
N ALA A 88 -5.28 3.08 -0.17
CA ALA A 88 -3.83 3.05 -0.03
C ALA A 88 -3.22 3.85 1.15
N ILE A 89 -3.85 4.96 1.57
CA ILE A 89 -3.43 5.75 2.74
C ILE A 89 -3.50 4.93 4.04
N ASP A 90 -4.54 4.13 4.28
CA ASP A 90 -4.63 3.32 5.51
C ASP A 90 -3.53 2.25 5.52
N GLY A 91 -3.20 1.71 4.35
CA GLY A 91 -2.11 0.75 4.18
C GLY A 91 -0.76 1.39 4.52
N LEU A 92 -0.52 2.61 4.03
CA LEU A 92 0.68 3.39 4.37
C LEU A 92 0.72 3.77 5.85
N ALA A 93 -0.43 4.06 6.48
CA ALA A 93 -0.50 4.42 7.88
C ALA A 93 -0.12 3.23 8.77
N LEU A 94 -0.63 2.03 8.44
CA LEU A 94 -0.23 0.80 9.12
C LEU A 94 1.26 0.51 8.94
N VAL A 95 1.81 0.65 7.72
CA VAL A 95 3.27 0.51 7.52
C VAL A 95 4.04 1.50 8.38
N HIS A 96 3.62 2.78 8.42
CA HIS A 96 4.28 3.84 9.17
C HIS A 96 4.32 3.57 10.68
N VAL A 97 3.22 3.07 11.25
CA VAL A 97 3.15 2.76 12.69
C VAL A 97 3.88 1.46 12.98
N LEU A 98 3.59 0.40 12.23
CA LEU A 98 4.04 -0.95 12.55
C LEU A 98 5.52 -1.18 12.26
N CYS A 99 6.11 -0.51 11.27
CA CYS A 99 7.55 -0.62 11.04
C CYS A 99 8.40 -0.08 12.20
N ARG A 100 7.84 0.75 13.10
CA ARG A 100 8.54 1.25 14.31
C ARG A 100 8.73 0.15 15.37
N VAL A 101 7.80 -0.80 15.44
CA VAL A 101 7.79 -1.88 16.44
C VAL A 101 8.11 -3.26 15.87
N ARG A 102 7.77 -3.51 14.60
CA ARG A 102 8.07 -4.74 13.85
C ARG A 102 8.79 -4.41 12.54
N PRO A 103 10.11 -4.18 12.58
CA PRO A 103 10.92 -3.96 11.38
C PRO A 103 10.97 -5.18 10.44
N ASP A 104 10.39 -6.31 10.81
CA ASP A 104 10.23 -7.53 10.00
C ASP A 104 8.85 -7.61 9.30
N LEU A 105 7.97 -6.63 9.52
CA LEU A 105 6.64 -6.56 8.91
C LEU A 105 6.67 -6.75 7.39
N LYS A 106 5.75 -7.59 6.91
CA LYS A 106 5.43 -7.71 5.48
C LYS A 106 3.93 -7.50 5.28
N VAL A 107 3.57 -6.53 4.46
CA VAL A 107 2.20 -6.12 4.17
C VAL A 107 1.72 -6.76 2.88
N MET A 108 0.56 -7.41 2.91
CA MET A 108 -0.07 -7.87 1.68
C MET A 108 -0.58 -6.66 0.90
N ALA A 109 -0.08 -6.50 -0.31
CA ALA A 109 -0.33 -5.32 -1.13
C ALA A 109 -0.63 -5.72 -2.58
N ASN A 110 -1.45 -4.89 -3.23
CA ASN A 110 -1.81 -5.05 -4.62
C ASN A 110 -0.67 -4.62 -5.57
N PHE A 111 -0.82 -4.92 -6.86
CA PHE A 111 0.20 -4.62 -7.87
C PHE A 111 0.57 -3.13 -7.96
N LEU A 112 -0.35 -2.22 -7.61
CA LEU A 112 -0.11 -0.77 -7.63
C LEU A 112 0.84 -0.36 -6.50
N LEU A 113 0.62 -0.88 -5.29
CA LEU A 113 1.51 -0.62 -4.15
C LEU A 113 2.90 -1.24 -4.35
N GLN A 114 3.00 -2.35 -5.09
CA GLN A 114 4.30 -2.92 -5.46
C GLN A 114 5.14 -2.02 -6.38
N GLN A 115 4.55 -1.02 -7.04
CA GLN A 115 5.30 -0.04 -7.84
C GLN A 115 6.07 0.98 -6.99
N LEU A 116 5.73 1.09 -5.69
CA LEU A 116 6.44 1.93 -4.73
C LEU A 116 7.74 1.25 -4.32
N GLU A 117 8.80 1.48 -5.09
CA GLU A 117 10.14 0.95 -4.82
C GLU A 117 10.63 1.18 -3.38
N PRO A 118 10.42 2.36 -2.76
CA PRO A 118 10.78 2.61 -1.37
C PRO A 118 10.23 1.63 -0.34
N LEU A 119 9.12 0.95 -0.67
CA LEU A 119 8.40 0.03 0.22
C LEU A 119 8.34 -1.40 -0.36
N ARG A 120 9.04 -1.68 -1.45
CA ARG A 120 8.93 -2.96 -2.16
C ARG A 120 9.25 -4.15 -1.27
N ASP A 121 10.29 -4.01 -0.45
CA ASP A 121 10.71 -5.06 0.47
C ASP A 121 9.76 -5.22 1.66
N ARG A 122 8.80 -4.30 1.83
CA ARG A 122 7.72 -4.39 2.81
C ARG A 122 6.47 -5.05 2.26
N PHE A 123 6.37 -5.28 0.96
CA PHE A 123 5.16 -5.80 0.34
C PHE A 123 5.27 -7.28 -0.07
N ILE A 124 4.26 -8.07 0.32
CA ILE A 124 3.98 -9.36 -0.30
C ILE A 124 2.91 -9.11 -1.36
N GLY A 125 3.25 -9.38 -2.61
CA GLY A 125 2.31 -9.28 -3.71
C GLY A 125 1.15 -10.23 -3.54
N VAL A 126 -0.05 -9.68 -3.44
CA VAL A 126 -1.30 -10.43 -3.57
C VAL A 126 -2.09 -9.83 -4.72
N ASN A 127 -2.81 -10.66 -5.47
CA ASN A 127 -3.64 -10.19 -6.58
C ASN A 127 -5.09 -10.02 -6.09
N PRO A 128 -5.55 -8.80 -5.69
CA PRO A 128 -6.91 -8.61 -5.19
C PRO A 128 -7.97 -8.52 -6.30
N PHE A 129 -7.57 -8.52 -7.58
CA PHE A 129 -8.49 -8.40 -8.71
C PHE A 129 -9.01 -9.74 -9.21
N GLU A 130 -8.61 -10.84 -8.59
CA GLU A 130 -9.20 -12.14 -8.87
C GLU A 130 -10.43 -12.34 -7.98
N GLN A 131 -11.58 -12.48 -8.64
CA GLN A 131 -12.92 -12.65 -8.05
C GLN A 131 -12.91 -13.39 -6.71
N PHE A 132 -13.65 -12.85 -5.74
CA PHE A 132 -14.12 -13.62 -4.59
C PHE A 132 -14.71 -14.94 -5.09
N GLY A 133 -13.96 -16.05 -4.90
CA GLY A 133 -14.29 -17.38 -5.42
C GLY A 133 -13.19 -18.11 -6.21
N SER A 134 -12.08 -17.47 -6.57
CA SER A 134 -10.97 -18.16 -7.26
C SER A 134 -9.88 -18.68 -6.31
N LEU A 135 -9.18 -19.74 -6.74
CA LEU A 135 -8.14 -20.48 -6.01
C LEU A 135 -6.94 -19.62 -5.52
N SER A 136 -6.80 -18.39 -6.00
CA SER A 136 -5.71 -17.47 -5.66
C SER A 136 -5.96 -16.64 -4.39
N SER A 137 -7.22 -16.31 -4.05
CA SER A 137 -7.57 -15.76 -2.72
C SER A 137 -7.20 -16.75 -1.62
N PHE A 138 -7.32 -18.05 -1.91
CA PHE A 138 -6.88 -19.13 -1.03
C PHE A 138 -5.35 -19.23 -0.97
N GLN A 139 -4.63 -18.96 -2.06
CA GLN A 139 -3.16 -18.88 -2.04
C GLN A 139 -2.65 -17.67 -1.24
N GLY A 140 -3.26 -16.48 -1.40
CA GLY A 140 -2.92 -15.30 -0.59
C GLY A 140 -3.14 -15.56 0.89
N MET A 141 -4.27 -16.15 1.27
CA MET A 141 -4.52 -16.59 2.64
C MET A 141 -3.54 -17.67 3.10
N ARG A 142 -3.20 -18.67 2.26
CA ARG A 142 -2.20 -19.69 2.59
C ARG A 142 -0.81 -19.12 2.78
N HIS A 143 -0.39 -18.14 1.99
CA HIS A 143 0.88 -17.44 2.14
C HIS A 143 0.90 -16.59 3.42
N ALA A 144 -0.20 -15.89 3.73
CA ALA A 144 -0.34 -15.19 5.00
C ALA A 144 -0.28 -16.16 6.19
N LEU A 145 -0.99 -17.30 6.12
CA LEU A 145 -0.96 -18.36 7.14
C LEU A 145 0.42 -19.00 7.29
N ALA A 146 1.16 -19.18 6.19
CA ALA A 146 2.53 -19.69 6.21
C ALA A 146 3.47 -18.70 6.93
N HIS A 147 3.42 -17.42 6.58
CA HIS A 147 4.21 -16.37 7.26
C HIS A 147 3.88 -16.26 8.76
N VAL A 148 2.60 -16.34 9.13
CA VAL A 148 2.19 -16.32 10.54
C VAL A 148 2.70 -17.55 11.27
N LYS A 149 2.68 -18.75 10.65
CA LYS A 149 3.26 -19.96 11.23
C LYS A 149 4.78 -19.90 11.37
N GLU A 150 5.46 -19.15 10.50
CA GLU A 150 6.91 -18.93 10.54
C GLU A 150 7.32 -17.76 11.46
N GLY A 151 6.37 -17.06 12.07
CA GLY A 151 6.63 -15.99 13.04
C GLY A 151 6.67 -14.57 12.47
N THR A 152 6.31 -14.38 11.20
CA THR A 152 6.31 -13.07 10.53
C THR A 152 4.92 -12.41 10.58
N PRO A 153 4.80 -11.09 10.84
CA PRO A 153 3.52 -10.38 10.85
C PRO A 153 2.96 -10.20 9.44
N SER A 154 1.66 -10.42 9.28
CA SER A 154 0.92 -10.21 8.03
C SER A 154 -0.39 -9.45 8.29
N PRO A 155 -0.54 -8.19 7.84
CA PRO A 155 -1.79 -7.45 7.96
C PRO A 155 -2.83 -7.93 6.93
N TYR A 156 -4.08 -7.98 7.37
CA TYR A 156 -5.26 -8.38 6.62
C TYR A 156 -6.30 -7.25 6.68
N PHE A 157 -6.81 -6.81 5.52
CA PHE A 157 -7.82 -5.75 5.47
C PHE A 157 -9.21 -6.35 5.24
N LEU A 158 -10.20 -5.89 5.99
CA LEU A 158 -11.60 -6.27 5.77
C LEU A 158 -12.31 -5.21 4.92
N PRO A 159 -13.12 -5.61 3.92
CA PRO A 159 -13.95 -4.68 3.17
C PRO A 159 -14.97 -4.03 4.10
N VAL A 160 -15.03 -2.70 4.09
CA VAL A 160 -16.03 -1.92 4.83
C VAL A 160 -17.33 -1.97 4.03
N ARG A 161 -18.45 -2.30 4.70
CA ARG A 161 -19.79 -2.35 4.08
C ARG A 161 -20.32 -0.97 3.75
#